data_AF-A0A958W8J7-F1
#
_entry.id   AF-A0A958W8J7-F1
#
_cell.length_a   1.000
_cell.length_b   1.000
_cell.length_c   1.000
_cell.angle_alpha   90.00
_cell.angle_beta   90.00
_cell.angle_gamma   90.00
#
_symmetry.space_group_name_H-M   'P 1'
#
loop_
_entity.id
_entity.type
_entity.pdbx_description
1 polymer ?
#
loop_
_entity_poly.entity_id
_entity_poly.type
_entity_poly.pdbx_seq_one_letter_code
_entity_poly.pdbx_strand_id
1 'polypeptide(L)'
;MINKLYRFLSKPYMVIIVMIIAPLLSLADRNYGYFFGLFIALYLLWKSGWNWAKFGFGQKISLSTILKGLLLAIIIFVIIDICIQPFLEIHYGEIDLSSVDDIRGDFANFFILFLIMWVFAAFGEEFLFSGYYMKHLAEFMGNTNKTWLISVFILSIYFGISHNYQGTSGIIAVGLSSLIFHYAFYKNRTNLALLVFAHGFYDTIGLTLIYINKDRIFYDWAWNLINN
;
A
#
# COMPACT_ATOMS: atom_id res chain seq x y z
N MET A 1 8.77 -3.73 -27.87
CA MET A 1 8.84 -2.71 -28.95
C MET A 1 8.03 -1.48 -28.54
N ILE A 2 8.67 -0.30 -28.51
CA ILE A 2 8.02 0.98 -28.16
C ILE A 2 7.03 1.36 -29.27
N ASN A 3 5.74 1.49 -28.94
CA ASN A 3 4.68 1.88 -29.88
C ASN A 3 4.07 3.25 -29.51
N LYS A 4 3.15 3.76 -30.34
CA LYS A 4 2.46 5.05 -30.09
C LYS A 4 1.74 5.07 -28.74
N LEU A 5 1.08 3.96 -28.37
CA LEU A 5 0.37 3.82 -27.11
C LEU A 5 1.33 3.93 -25.91
N TYR A 6 2.49 3.27 -25.93
CA TYR A 6 3.51 3.39 -24.88
C TYR A 6 3.96 4.84 -24.71
N ARG A 7 4.31 5.53 -25.81
CA ARG A 7 4.76 6.93 -25.75
C ARG A 7 3.68 7.87 -25.21
N PHE A 8 2.41 7.55 -25.46
CA PHE A 8 1.29 8.30 -24.91
C PHE A 8 1.13 8.03 -23.40
N LEU A 9 1.01 6.76 -23.01
CA LEU A 9 0.82 6.35 -21.61
C LEU A 9 2.02 6.69 -20.71
N SER A 10 3.23 6.80 -21.25
CA SER A 10 4.44 7.16 -20.51
C SER A 10 4.58 8.66 -20.24
N LYS A 11 3.65 9.51 -20.70
CA LYS A 11 3.73 10.95 -20.43
C LYS A 11 3.38 11.22 -18.97
N PRO A 12 4.07 12.14 -18.28
CA PRO A 12 3.88 12.35 -16.84
C PRO A 12 2.43 12.66 -16.44
N TYR A 13 1.70 13.46 -17.22
CA TYR A 13 0.30 13.81 -16.92
C TYR A 13 -0.68 12.63 -16.99
N MET A 14 -0.31 11.50 -17.59
CA MET A 14 -1.18 10.33 -17.70
C MET A 14 -1.50 9.74 -16.32
N VAL A 15 -0.62 9.92 -15.34
CA VAL A 15 -0.86 9.46 -13.97
C VAL A 15 -2.12 10.10 -13.38
N ILE A 16 -2.37 11.38 -13.65
CA ILE A 16 -3.55 12.09 -13.17
C ILE A 16 -4.81 11.50 -13.79
N ILE A 17 -4.78 11.22 -15.09
CA ILE A 17 -5.91 10.59 -15.79
C ILE A 17 -6.18 9.20 -15.23
N VAL A 18 -5.13 8.40 -15.00
CA VAL A 18 -5.26 7.05 -14.43
C VAL A 18 -5.83 7.10 -13.01
N MET A 19 -5.32 8.01 -12.17
CA MET A 19 -5.80 8.24 -10.80
C MET A 19 -7.23 8.83 -10.74
N ILE A 20 -7.74 9.43 -11.82
CA ILE A 20 -9.15 9.88 -11.89
C ILE A 20 -10.05 8.73 -12.37
N ILE A 21 -9.60 7.94 -13.35
CA ILE A 21 -10.39 6.83 -13.88
C ILE A 21 -10.49 5.67 -12.88
N ALA A 22 -9.41 5.36 -12.16
CA ALA A 22 -9.39 4.22 -11.24
C ALA A 22 -10.50 4.29 -10.17
N PRO A 23 -10.73 5.41 -9.45
CA PRO A 23 -11.82 5.52 -8.50
C PRO A 23 -13.21 5.41 -9.14
N LEU A 24 -13.38 5.90 -10.37
CA LEU A 24 -14.65 5.79 -11.10
C LEU A 24 -14.97 4.32 -11.42
N LEU A 25 -13.97 3.53 -11.78
CA LEU A 25 -14.12 2.09 -11.97
C LEU A 25 -14.38 1.37 -10.65
N SER A 26 -13.76 1.84 -9.56
CA SER A 26 -13.97 1.31 -8.21
C SER A 26 -15.41 1.51 -7.68
N LEU A 27 -16.22 2.39 -8.28
CA LEU A 27 -17.64 2.52 -7.96
C LEU A 27 -18.45 1.27 -8.35
N ALA A 28 -18.01 0.54 -9.37
CA ALA A 28 -18.66 -0.71 -9.78
C ALA A 28 -18.14 -1.90 -8.96
N ASP A 29 -16.81 -2.01 -8.85
CA ASP A 29 -16.13 -2.97 -7.98
C ASP A 29 -14.74 -2.41 -7.66
N ARG A 30 -14.37 -2.37 -6.37
CA ARG A 30 -13.08 -1.82 -5.91
C ARG A 30 -11.88 -2.38 -6.66
N ASN A 31 -11.93 -3.67 -7.04
CA ASN A 31 -10.87 -4.37 -7.74
C ASN A 31 -10.64 -3.80 -9.15
N TYR A 32 -11.66 -3.28 -9.82
CA TYR A 32 -11.52 -2.75 -11.18
C TYR A 32 -10.59 -1.55 -11.24
N GLY A 33 -10.67 -0.63 -10.27
CA GLY A 33 -9.76 0.51 -10.20
C GLY A 33 -8.31 0.09 -9.96
N TYR A 34 -8.09 -0.83 -9.02
CA TYR A 34 -6.78 -1.40 -8.73
C TYR A 34 -6.17 -2.11 -9.96
N PHE A 35 -6.90 -3.06 -10.56
CA PHE A 35 -6.41 -3.82 -11.70
C PHE A 35 -6.25 -2.98 -12.96
N PHE A 36 -7.06 -1.93 -13.15
CA PHE A 36 -6.87 -0.97 -14.23
C PHE A 36 -5.53 -0.23 -14.09
N GLY A 37 -5.24 0.34 -12.92
CA GLY A 37 -3.97 1.02 -12.66
C GLY A 37 -2.78 0.06 -12.81
N LEU A 38 -2.88 -1.13 -12.20
CA LEU A 38 -1.86 -2.16 -12.26
C LEU A 38 -1.59 -2.62 -13.71
N PHE A 39 -2.64 -2.78 -14.52
CA PHE A 39 -2.51 -3.11 -15.94
C PHE A 39 -1.72 -2.05 -16.70
N ILE A 40 -1.99 -0.75 -16.47
CA ILE A 40 -1.23 0.34 -17.10
C ILE A 40 0.24 0.28 -16.70
N ALA A 41 0.53 0.10 -15.40
CA ALA A 41 1.90 0.01 -14.90
C ALA A 41 2.65 -1.20 -15.50
N LEU A 42 2.02 -2.38 -15.53
CA LEU A 42 2.59 -3.60 -16.12
C LEU A 42 2.77 -3.50 -17.63
N TYR A 43 1.83 -2.87 -18.34
CA TYR A 43 1.95 -2.60 -19.77
C TYR A 43 3.17 -1.70 -20.06
N LEU A 44 3.37 -0.65 -19.27
CA LEU A 44 4.53 0.23 -19.39
C LEU A 44 5.83 -0.50 -19.08
N LEU A 45 5.86 -1.37 -18.07
CA LEU A 45 7.00 -2.22 -17.77
C LEU A 45 7.33 -3.16 -18.95
N TRP A 46 6.35 -3.91 -19.44
CA TRP A 46 6.53 -4.82 -20.57
C TRP A 46 7.05 -4.08 -21.82
N LYS A 47 6.43 -2.96 -22.19
CA LYS A 47 6.83 -2.19 -23.37
C LYS A 47 8.18 -1.48 -23.22
N SER A 48 8.62 -1.21 -21.98
CA SER A 48 9.96 -0.71 -21.69
C SER A 48 11.07 -1.76 -21.84
N GLY A 49 10.71 -3.02 -22.15
CA GLY A 49 11.66 -4.13 -22.20
C GLY A 49 12.02 -4.65 -20.82
N TRP A 50 11.04 -4.66 -19.88
CA TRP A 50 11.24 -5.09 -18.50
C TRP A 50 12.29 -4.27 -17.74
N ASN A 51 12.32 -2.95 -17.98
CA ASN A 51 13.20 -2.05 -17.25
C ASN A 51 12.64 -1.76 -15.85
N TRP A 52 12.84 -2.71 -14.94
CA TRP A 52 12.39 -2.68 -13.55
C TRP A 52 12.91 -1.47 -12.76
N ALA A 53 14.07 -0.92 -13.13
CA ALA A 53 14.62 0.28 -12.49
C ALA A 53 13.72 1.52 -12.69
N LYS A 54 12.98 1.61 -13.82
CA LYS A 54 11.98 2.67 -14.03
C LYS A 54 10.90 2.67 -12.94
N PHE A 55 10.54 1.50 -12.43
CA PHE A 55 9.53 1.33 -11.37
C PHE A 55 10.12 1.25 -9.97
N GLY A 56 11.43 1.48 -9.80
CA GLY A 56 12.04 1.59 -8.48
C GLY A 56 12.80 0.35 -8.04
N PHE A 57 12.88 -0.70 -8.86
CA PHE A 57 13.79 -1.82 -8.62
C PHE A 57 15.15 -1.54 -9.27
N GLY A 58 15.83 -0.48 -8.81
CA GLY A 58 17.15 -0.09 -9.29
C GLY A 58 18.31 -0.69 -8.49
N GLN A 59 18.01 -1.27 -7.33
CA GLN A 59 18.98 -1.90 -6.43
C GLN A 59 18.77 -3.42 -6.39
N LYS A 60 19.86 -4.16 -6.18
CA LYS A 60 19.78 -5.61 -5.94
C LYS A 60 19.14 -5.87 -4.57
N ILE A 61 18.26 -6.88 -4.51
CA ILE A 61 17.72 -7.35 -3.24
C ILE A 61 18.87 -7.92 -2.42
N SER A 62 19.02 -7.42 -1.19
CA SER A 62 20.06 -7.81 -0.25
C SER A 62 19.43 -8.12 1.10
N LEU A 63 20.15 -8.87 1.95
CA LEU A 63 19.70 -9.13 3.33
C LEU A 63 19.43 -7.83 4.08
N SER A 64 20.23 -6.78 3.86
CA SER A 64 19.98 -5.46 4.44
C SER A 64 18.64 -4.85 4.01
N THR A 65 18.21 -5.06 2.76
CA THR A 65 16.89 -4.60 2.28
C THR A 65 15.77 -5.34 2.99
N ILE A 66 15.89 -6.66 3.16
CA ILE A 66 14.91 -7.49 3.86
C ILE A 66 14.81 -7.07 5.34
N LEU A 67 15.95 -6.97 6.03
CA LEU A 67 15.99 -6.59 7.46
C LEU A 67 15.47 -5.17 7.71
N LYS A 68 15.79 -4.22 6.83
CA LYS A 68 15.22 -2.86 6.91
C LYS A 68 13.72 -2.86 6.62
N GLY A 69 13.26 -3.71 5.70
CA GLY A 69 11.85 -3.91 5.43
C GLY A 69 11.12 -4.43 6.68
N LEU A 70 11.65 -5.47 7.30
CA LEU A 70 11.11 -6.02 8.56
C LEU A 70 11.10 -4.99 9.69
N LEU A 71 12.19 -4.25 9.87
CA LEU A 71 12.26 -3.19 10.87
C LEU A 71 11.21 -2.10 10.59
N LEU A 72 11.04 -1.68 9.34
CA LEU A 72 10.04 -0.69 8.96
C LEU A 72 8.62 -1.20 9.24
N ALA A 73 8.33 -2.47 8.91
CA ALA A 73 7.05 -3.10 9.20
C ALA A 73 6.73 -3.08 10.71
N ILE A 74 7.68 -3.47 11.55
CA ILE A 74 7.53 -3.45 13.01
C ILE A 74 7.30 -2.02 13.53
N ILE A 75 8.05 -1.04 13.01
CA ILE A 75 7.88 0.36 13.41
C ILE A 75 6.48 0.85 13.03
N ILE A 76 6.02 0.58 11.81
CA ILE A 76 4.67 0.98 11.36
C ILE A 76 3.62 0.30 12.23
N PHE A 77 3.74 -1.01 12.47
CA PHE A 77 2.80 -1.77 13.29
C PHE A 77 2.70 -1.22 14.72
N VAL A 78 3.83 -0.90 15.36
CA VAL A 78 3.82 -0.31 16.71
C VAL A 78 3.16 1.08 16.68
N ILE A 79 3.51 1.93 15.72
CA ILE A 79 3.00 3.31 15.68
C ILE A 79 1.51 3.32 15.34
N ILE A 80 1.09 2.57 14.33
CA ILE A 80 -0.26 2.61 13.78
C ILE A 80 -1.16 1.67 14.58
N ASP A 81 -0.94 0.36 14.51
CA ASP A 81 -1.86 -0.67 15.02
C ASP A 81 -1.91 -0.73 16.55
N ILE A 82 -0.82 -0.39 17.25
CA ILE A 82 -0.79 -0.40 18.72
C ILE A 82 -1.11 0.98 19.29
N CYS A 83 -0.48 2.04 18.79
CA CYS A 83 -0.57 3.36 19.43
C CYS A 83 -1.69 4.27 18.89
N ILE A 84 -2.20 4.05 17.66
CA ILE A 84 -3.13 4.98 17.01
C ILE A 84 -4.48 4.33 16.72
N GLN A 85 -4.50 3.22 15.99
CA GLN A 85 -5.71 2.55 15.52
C GLN A 85 -6.70 2.22 16.65
N PRO A 86 -6.30 1.70 17.82
CA PRO A 86 -7.24 1.42 18.91
C PRO A 86 -8.04 2.65 19.30
N PHE A 87 -7.39 3.82 19.40
CA PHE A 87 -8.05 5.07 19.74
C PHE A 87 -8.92 5.59 18.59
N LEU A 88 -8.53 5.36 17.33
CA LEU A 88 -9.38 5.68 16.19
C LEU A 88 -10.68 4.87 16.25
N GLU A 89 -10.59 3.55 16.49
CA GLU A 89 -11.75 2.68 16.56
C GLU A 89 -12.71 3.04 17.70
N ILE A 90 -12.17 3.46 18.85
CA ILE A 90 -12.95 3.94 20.00
C ILE A 90 -13.80 5.18 19.65
N HIS A 91 -13.29 6.09 18.81
CA HIS A 91 -13.94 7.37 18.54
C HIS A 91 -14.71 7.40 17.22
N TYR A 92 -14.29 6.62 16.22
CA TYR A 92 -14.78 6.68 14.84
C TYR A 92 -15.39 5.37 14.34
N GLY A 93 -15.45 4.33 15.18
CA GLY A 93 -16.02 3.03 14.87
C GLY A 93 -14.99 1.99 14.46
N GLU A 94 -15.32 0.71 14.63
CA GLU A 94 -14.41 -0.40 14.37
C GLU A 94 -14.05 -0.53 12.89
N ILE A 95 -12.84 -1.01 12.61
CA ILE A 95 -12.41 -1.35 11.26
C ILE A 95 -13.15 -2.61 10.81
N ASP A 96 -13.78 -2.54 9.63
CA ASP A 96 -14.46 -3.69 9.04
C ASP A 96 -13.44 -4.67 8.42
N LEU A 97 -13.32 -5.85 9.06
CA LEU A 97 -12.48 -6.96 8.63
C LEU A 97 -13.26 -8.15 8.05
N SER A 98 -14.56 -7.97 7.76
CA SER A 98 -15.44 -9.04 7.26
C SER A 98 -14.90 -9.73 6.01
N SER A 99 -14.21 -9.00 5.13
CA SER A 99 -13.63 -9.56 3.90
C SER A 99 -12.48 -10.55 4.10
N VAL A 100 -11.97 -10.68 5.33
CA VAL A 100 -10.89 -11.61 5.69
C VAL A 100 -11.26 -12.52 6.86
N ASP A 101 -12.54 -12.56 7.26
CA ASP A 101 -12.99 -13.32 8.43
C ASP A 101 -12.82 -14.85 8.25
N ASP A 102 -12.90 -15.32 7.01
CA ASP A 102 -12.80 -16.73 6.61
C ASP A 102 -11.44 -17.39 6.94
N ILE A 103 -10.43 -16.62 7.35
CA ILE A 103 -9.12 -17.16 7.75
C ILE A 103 -9.04 -17.51 9.23
N ARG A 104 -9.99 -17.09 10.07
CA ARG A 104 -9.92 -17.31 11.54
C ARG A 104 -9.89 -18.80 11.87
N GLY A 105 -8.75 -19.27 12.39
CA GLY A 105 -8.54 -20.69 12.72
C GLY A 105 -8.44 -21.64 11.51
N ASP A 106 -8.51 -21.13 10.27
CA ASP A 106 -8.43 -21.93 9.05
C ASP A 106 -7.07 -21.72 8.37
N PHE A 107 -6.18 -22.71 8.50
CA PHE A 107 -4.84 -22.62 7.93
C PHE A 107 -4.84 -22.62 6.39
N ALA A 108 -5.78 -23.31 5.75
CA ALA A 108 -5.82 -23.38 4.30
C ALA A 108 -6.22 -22.03 3.71
N ASN A 109 -7.28 -21.41 4.22
CA ASN A 109 -7.71 -20.08 3.79
C ASN A 109 -6.66 -19.02 4.17
N PHE A 110 -6.08 -19.09 5.37
CA PHE A 110 -4.97 -18.23 5.77
C PHE A 110 -3.79 -18.32 4.80
N PHE A 111 -3.35 -19.53 4.45
CA PHE A 111 -2.20 -19.71 3.57
C PHE A 111 -2.47 -19.22 2.14
N ILE A 112 -3.69 -19.44 1.62
CA ILE A 112 -4.12 -18.90 0.32
C ILE A 112 -4.10 -17.37 0.36
N LEU A 113 -4.74 -16.77 1.37
CA LEU A 113 -4.80 -15.31 1.49
C LEU A 113 -3.41 -14.70 1.71
N PHE A 114 -2.55 -15.35 2.49
CA PHE A 114 -1.16 -14.96 2.69
C PHE A 114 -0.42 -14.84 1.35
N LEU A 115 -0.53 -15.84 0.47
CA LEU A 115 0.09 -15.79 -0.86
C LEU A 115 -0.50 -14.67 -1.72
N ILE A 116 -1.82 -14.48 -1.67
CA ILE A 116 -2.51 -13.40 -2.40
C ILE A 116 -2.01 -12.03 -1.92
N MET A 117 -1.90 -11.81 -0.61
CA MET A 117 -1.45 -10.54 -0.04
C MET A 117 0.00 -10.23 -0.44
N TRP A 118 0.90 -11.21 -0.41
CA TRP A 118 2.28 -10.97 -0.88
C TRP A 118 2.38 -10.58 -2.36
N VAL A 119 1.51 -11.14 -3.22
CA VAL A 119 1.54 -10.88 -4.66
C VAL A 119 0.81 -9.58 -5.03
N PHE A 120 -0.42 -9.39 -4.54
CA PHE A 120 -1.27 -8.30 -4.96
C PHE A 120 -1.19 -7.09 -4.03
N ALA A 121 -1.18 -7.28 -2.71
CA ALA A 121 -1.00 -6.15 -1.79
C ALA A 121 0.49 -5.73 -1.78
N ALA A 122 1.35 -6.52 -1.12
CA ALA A 122 2.74 -6.15 -0.89
C ALA A 122 3.53 -5.83 -2.17
N PHE A 123 3.43 -6.66 -3.22
CA PHE A 123 4.09 -6.36 -4.49
C PHE A 123 3.24 -5.47 -5.40
N GLY A 124 1.98 -5.83 -5.64
CA GLY A 124 1.14 -5.17 -6.65
C GLY A 124 0.78 -3.73 -6.28
N GLU A 125 0.41 -3.45 -5.03
CA GLU A 125 0.13 -2.09 -4.58
C GLU A 125 1.41 -1.26 -4.55
N GLU A 126 2.52 -1.78 -4.03
CA GLU A 126 3.77 -1.00 -4.03
C GLU A 126 4.29 -0.73 -5.46
N PHE A 127 4.13 -1.68 -6.37
CA PHE A 127 4.45 -1.48 -7.78
C PHE A 127 3.57 -0.40 -8.42
N LEU A 128 2.28 -0.37 -8.08
CA LEU A 128 1.32 0.61 -8.59
C LEU A 128 1.50 1.99 -7.95
N PHE A 129 1.39 2.09 -6.63
CA PHE A 129 1.37 3.36 -5.89
C PHE A 129 2.77 3.99 -5.81
N SER A 130 3.77 3.25 -5.34
CA SER A 130 5.13 3.76 -5.21
C SER A 130 5.88 3.72 -6.56
N GLY A 131 5.82 2.58 -7.24
CA GLY A 131 6.57 2.32 -8.48
C GLY A 131 6.06 3.05 -9.72
N TYR A 132 4.74 3.31 -9.80
CA TYR A 132 4.13 4.01 -10.94
C TYR A 132 3.57 5.39 -10.54
N TYR A 133 2.57 5.47 -9.66
CA TYR A 133 1.88 6.72 -9.35
C TYR A 133 2.82 7.77 -8.76
N MET A 134 3.56 7.45 -7.70
CA MET A 134 4.40 8.42 -7.00
C MET A 134 5.48 8.99 -7.91
N LYS A 135 6.10 8.13 -8.71
CA LYS A 135 7.11 8.52 -9.71
C LYS A 135 6.54 9.46 -10.75
N HIS A 136 5.47 9.06 -11.43
CA HIS A 136 4.91 9.86 -12.52
C HIS A 136 4.27 11.15 -12.00
N LEU A 137 3.70 11.14 -10.78
CA LEU A 137 3.14 12.33 -10.14
C LEU A 137 4.25 13.33 -9.80
N ALA A 138 5.37 12.86 -9.23
CA ALA A 138 6.53 13.70 -8.97
C ALA A 138 7.13 14.24 -10.29
N GLU A 139 7.26 13.41 -11.32
CA GLU A 139 7.73 13.82 -12.65
C GLU A 139 6.82 14.87 -13.30
N PHE A 140 5.50 14.69 -13.19
CA PHE A 140 4.51 15.63 -13.70
C PHE A 140 4.63 17.01 -13.06
N MET A 141 4.92 17.04 -11.75
CA MET A 141 5.07 18.29 -10.99
C MET A 141 6.49 18.90 -11.05
N GLY A 142 7.44 18.28 -11.78
CA GLY A 142 8.77 18.85 -12.03
C GLY A 142 9.96 18.06 -11.45
N ASN A 143 9.74 16.88 -10.89
CA ASN A 143 10.76 15.92 -10.43
C ASN A 143 11.79 16.47 -9.42
N THR A 144 11.36 17.34 -8.52
CA THR A 144 12.19 17.87 -7.41
C THR A 144 11.89 17.16 -6.09
N ASN A 145 12.78 17.27 -5.10
CA ASN A 145 12.51 16.74 -3.75
C ASN A 145 11.19 17.24 -3.16
N LYS A 146 10.84 18.51 -3.41
CA LYS A 146 9.54 19.08 -3.00
C LYS A 146 8.37 18.35 -3.65
N THR A 147 8.43 18.09 -4.95
CA THR A 147 7.33 17.43 -5.69
C THR A 147 7.15 15.96 -5.30
N TRP A 148 8.26 15.28 -4.99
CA TRP A 148 8.20 13.95 -4.42
C TRP A 148 7.56 13.94 -3.03
N LEU A 149 7.91 14.91 -2.18
CA LEU A 149 7.29 15.06 -0.86
C LEU A 149 5.79 15.41 -0.97
N ILE A 150 5.39 16.26 -1.92
CA ILE A 150 3.97 16.52 -2.21
C ILE A 150 3.27 15.23 -2.64
N SER A 151 3.91 14.41 -3.47
CA SER A 151 3.37 13.12 -3.93
C SER A 151 3.14 12.14 -2.77
N VAL A 152 3.99 12.17 -1.72
CA VAL A 152 3.77 11.42 -0.46
C VAL A 152 2.39 11.74 0.10
N PHE A 153 2.09 13.01 0.32
CA PHE A 153 0.82 13.43 0.94
C PHE A 153 -0.39 13.12 0.04
N ILE A 154 -0.30 13.43 -1.25
CA ILE A 154 -1.39 13.17 -2.21
C ILE A 154 -1.74 11.68 -2.21
N LEU A 155 -0.73 10.80 -2.33
CA LEU A 155 -0.98 9.37 -2.43
C LEU A 155 -1.43 8.75 -1.12
N SER A 156 -1.00 9.28 0.02
CA SER A 156 -1.44 8.75 1.32
C SER A 156 -2.92 9.07 1.57
N ILE A 157 -3.38 10.26 1.19
CA ILE A 157 -4.81 10.62 1.22
C ILE A 157 -5.59 9.74 0.23
N TYR A 158 -5.09 9.64 -1.01
CA TYR A 158 -5.74 8.84 -2.06
C TYR A 158 -5.87 7.36 -1.66
N PHE A 159 -4.82 6.78 -1.08
CA PHE A 159 -4.78 5.38 -0.65
C PHE A 159 -5.64 5.12 0.59
N GLY A 160 -5.67 6.04 1.56
CA GLY A 160 -6.61 5.97 2.68
C GLY A 160 -8.06 5.98 2.21
N ILE A 161 -8.41 6.89 1.29
CA ILE A 161 -9.77 6.98 0.73
C ILE A 161 -10.16 5.71 -0.03
N SER A 162 -9.23 5.05 -0.73
CA SER A 162 -9.53 3.78 -1.43
C SER A 162 -9.85 2.62 -0.47
N HIS A 163 -9.61 2.80 0.83
CA HIS A 163 -9.95 1.86 1.90
C HIS A 163 -11.25 2.21 2.63
N ASN A 164 -12.14 2.99 2.01
CA ASN A 164 -13.41 3.39 2.63
C ASN A 164 -14.32 2.23 3.09
N TYR A 165 -14.17 1.05 2.50
CA TYR A 165 -14.89 -0.16 2.90
C TYR A 165 -14.53 -0.62 4.32
N GLN A 166 -13.41 -0.15 4.89
CA GLN A 166 -13.00 -0.41 6.26
C GLN A 166 -13.59 0.58 7.28
N GLY A 167 -14.45 1.50 6.84
CA GLY A 167 -14.99 2.57 7.67
C GLY A 167 -14.00 3.71 7.93
N THR A 168 -14.43 4.70 8.73
CA THR A 168 -13.67 5.93 8.98
C THR A 168 -12.30 5.66 9.62
N SER A 169 -12.25 4.76 10.61
CA SER A 169 -11.00 4.36 11.27
C SER A 169 -10.02 3.73 10.29
N GLY A 170 -10.51 2.88 9.38
CA GLY A 170 -9.68 2.26 8.34
C GLY A 170 -9.11 3.27 7.36
N ILE A 171 -9.92 4.23 6.87
CA ILE A 171 -9.44 5.32 6.01
C ILE A 171 -8.28 6.07 6.66
N ILE A 172 -8.41 6.42 7.94
CA ILE A 172 -7.41 7.20 8.66
C ILE A 172 -6.17 6.35 8.96
N ALA A 173 -6.34 5.14 9.51
CA ALA A 173 -5.24 4.24 9.86
C ALA A 173 -4.40 3.86 8.62
N VAL A 174 -5.05 3.46 7.53
CA VAL A 174 -4.40 3.13 6.26
C VAL A 174 -3.76 4.36 5.61
N GLY A 175 -4.40 5.52 5.71
CA GLY A 175 -3.81 6.80 5.27
C GLY A 175 -2.52 7.15 6.03
N LEU A 176 -2.49 6.91 7.33
CA LEU A 176 -1.31 7.17 8.17
C LEU A 176 -0.20 6.14 7.96
N SER A 177 -0.52 4.84 7.82
CA SER A 177 0.48 3.81 7.51
C SER A 177 1.10 4.05 6.13
N SER A 178 0.27 4.31 5.11
CA SER A 178 0.75 4.61 3.75
C SER A 178 1.57 5.90 3.69
N LEU A 179 1.33 6.88 4.56
CA LEU A 179 2.19 8.05 4.71
C LEU A 179 3.62 7.66 5.07
N ILE A 180 3.79 6.71 5.99
CA ILE A 180 5.11 6.21 6.38
C ILE A 180 5.75 5.42 5.23
N PHE A 181 5.00 4.55 4.56
CA PHE A 181 5.47 3.80 3.38
C PHE A 181 5.92 4.73 2.25
N HIS A 182 5.06 5.65 1.81
CA HIS A 182 5.40 6.60 0.75
C HIS A 182 6.59 7.50 1.14
N TYR A 183 6.68 7.92 2.41
CA TYR A 183 7.85 8.65 2.89
C TYR A 183 9.13 7.80 2.84
N ALA A 184 9.05 6.51 3.20
CA ALA A 184 10.17 5.58 3.06
C ALA A 184 10.60 5.44 1.59
N PHE A 185 9.65 5.37 0.64
CA PHE A 185 9.99 5.36 -0.79
C PHE A 185 10.63 6.67 -1.25
N TYR A 186 10.11 7.81 -0.78
CA TYR A 186 10.67 9.12 -1.10
C TYR A 186 12.16 9.21 -0.78
N LYS A 187 12.60 8.55 0.31
CA LYS A 187 14.00 8.43 0.72
C LYS A 187 14.76 7.34 -0.02
N ASN A 188 14.08 6.31 -0.56
CA ASN A 188 14.64 5.11 -1.16
C ASN A 188 14.10 4.85 -2.59
N ARG A 189 14.01 5.87 -3.44
CA ARG A 189 13.30 5.86 -4.75
C ARG A 189 13.75 4.81 -5.77
N THR A 190 14.90 4.19 -5.53
CA THR A 190 15.50 3.15 -6.36
C THR A 190 15.52 1.78 -5.68
N ASN A 191 14.92 1.64 -4.51
CA ASN A 191 14.78 0.39 -3.77
C ASN A 191 13.32 0.13 -3.38
N LEU A 192 12.47 -0.15 -4.38
CA LEU A 192 11.07 -0.52 -4.16
C LEU A 192 10.95 -1.86 -3.41
N ALA A 193 11.91 -2.77 -3.57
CA ALA A 193 11.92 -4.05 -2.86
C ALA A 193 11.88 -3.87 -1.33
N LEU A 194 12.51 -2.81 -0.80
CA LEU A 194 12.40 -2.45 0.62
C LEU A 194 10.93 -2.34 1.07
N LEU A 195 10.11 -1.67 0.26
CA LEU A 195 8.70 -1.44 0.55
C LEU A 195 7.88 -2.69 0.38
N VAL A 196 8.12 -3.47 -0.69
CA VAL A 196 7.46 -4.77 -0.88
C VAL A 196 7.67 -5.68 0.32
N PHE A 197 8.91 -5.76 0.85
CA PHE A 197 9.17 -6.54 2.06
C PHE A 197 8.51 -5.93 3.29
N ALA A 198 8.60 -4.62 3.48
CA ALA A 198 7.97 -3.97 4.63
C ALA A 198 6.44 -4.18 4.65
N HIS A 199 5.78 -4.04 3.50
CA HIS A 199 4.34 -4.24 3.35
C HIS A 199 3.99 -5.71 3.57
N GLY A 200 4.71 -6.65 2.92
CA GLY A 200 4.44 -8.08 3.10
C GLY A 200 4.64 -8.56 4.54
N PHE A 201 5.66 -8.06 5.25
CA PHE A 201 5.84 -8.37 6.67
C PHE A 201 4.75 -7.73 7.54
N TYR A 202 4.33 -6.50 7.24
CA TYR A 202 3.24 -5.82 7.92
C TYR A 202 1.92 -6.62 7.80
N ASP A 203 1.54 -7.00 6.58
CA ASP A 203 0.36 -7.83 6.32
C ASP A 203 0.48 -9.20 6.99
N THR A 204 1.68 -9.79 7.00
CA THR A 204 1.91 -11.08 7.66
C THR A 204 1.60 -10.99 9.16
N ILE A 205 1.98 -9.89 9.84
CA ILE A 205 1.66 -9.68 11.24
C ILE A 205 0.13 -9.58 11.42
N GLY A 206 -0.52 -8.72 10.64
CA GLY A 206 -1.97 -8.51 10.72
C GLY A 206 -2.78 -9.78 10.45
N LEU A 207 -2.50 -10.47 9.34
CA LEU A 207 -3.15 -11.74 9.00
C LEU A 207 -2.92 -12.81 10.07
N THR A 208 -1.72 -12.87 10.64
CA THR A 208 -1.42 -13.85 11.71
C THR A 208 -2.28 -13.57 12.94
N LEU A 209 -2.43 -12.29 13.34
CA LEU A 209 -3.28 -11.90 14.46
C LEU A 209 -4.74 -12.25 14.22
N ILE A 210 -5.26 -12.02 13.01
CA ILE A 210 -6.62 -12.41 12.63
C ILE A 210 -6.78 -13.94 12.68
N TYR A 211 -5.85 -14.70 12.07
CA TYR A 211 -5.85 -16.16 12.06
C TYR A 211 -5.93 -16.76 13.47
N ILE A 212 -5.20 -16.20 14.44
CA ILE A 212 -5.20 -16.68 15.83
C ILE A 212 -6.25 -15.98 16.74
N ASN A 213 -7.14 -15.16 16.19
CA ASN A 213 -8.16 -14.40 16.93
C ASN A 213 -7.59 -13.47 18.01
N LYS A 214 -6.54 -12.72 17.66
CA LYS A 214 -5.84 -11.75 18.51
C LYS A 214 -5.77 -10.34 17.92
N ASP A 215 -6.45 -10.09 16.82
CA ASP A 215 -6.54 -8.80 16.15
C ASP A 215 -7.19 -7.69 17.00
N ARG A 216 -7.96 -8.05 18.05
CA ARG A 216 -8.58 -7.08 18.98
C ARG A 216 -7.78 -6.78 20.24
N ILE A 217 -6.63 -7.42 20.44
CA ILE A 217 -5.86 -7.31 21.71
C ILE A 217 -5.48 -5.86 22.06
N PHE A 218 -5.15 -5.04 21.05
CA PHE A 218 -4.74 -3.64 21.27
C PHE A 218 -5.94 -2.72 21.48
N TYR A 219 -7.07 -2.99 20.82
CA TYR A 219 -8.34 -2.34 21.12
C TYR A 219 -8.74 -2.56 22.57
N ASP A 220 -8.76 -3.82 23.03
CA ASP A 220 -9.17 -4.17 24.39
C ASP A 220 -8.25 -3.54 25.44
N TRP A 221 -6.94 -3.50 25.16
CA TRP A 221 -5.98 -2.80 26.00
C TRP A 221 -6.27 -1.30 26.09
N ALA A 222 -6.46 -0.62 24.97
CA ALA A 222 -6.73 0.82 24.93
C ALA A 222 -8.09 1.17 25.57
N TRP A 223 -9.11 0.35 25.34
CA TRP A 223 -10.43 0.52 25.95
C TRP A 223 -10.34 0.45 27.48
N ASN A 224 -9.61 -0.54 28.01
CA ASN A 224 -9.39 -0.66 29.45
C ASN A 224 -8.55 0.50 30.01
N LEU A 225 -7.60 1.05 29.25
CA LEU A 225 -6.79 2.19 29.69
C LEU A 225 -7.61 3.47 29.87
N ILE A 226 -8.64 3.68 29.05
CA ILE A 226 -9.45 4.91 29.05
C ILE A 226 -10.64 4.81 30.02
N ASN A 227 -11.16 3.60 30.26
CA ASN A 227 -12.35 3.37 31.08
C ASN A 227 -12.06 2.94 32.53
N ASN A 228 -10.78 2.82 32.91
CA ASN A 228 -10.33 2.64 34.30
C ASN A 228 -9.67 3.93 34.81
#